data_AF-A0A930SIX4-F1
#
_entry.id   AF-A0A930SIX4-F1
#
_cell.length_a   1.000
_cell.length_b   1.000
_cell.length_c   1.000
_cell.angle_alpha   90.00
_cell.angle_beta   90.00
_cell.angle_gamma   90.00
#
_symmetry.space_group_name_H-M   'P 1'
#
loop_
_entity.id
_entity.type
_entity.pdbx_description
1 polymer ?
#
loop_
_entity_poly.entity_id
_entity_poly.type
_entity_poly.pdbx_seq_one_letter_code
_entity_poly.pdbx_strand_id
1 'polypeptide(L)'
;MKLTKLLPIMAIAGVCFAGQANAAQDQLMMPEQASAPMTVNEQEVSLAVPSEEVKAVVSEFAAFQLNQPNTGRVSGQERLANNALYYMNVRRSWYITSHRYKKDSYARVALDRMYLDYKDFFKNPAVSQLSQAEYESQILAILEKNTENMNNNELRFYMNEMVIYSLKQAMRAKHAKHVR
;
A
#
# COMPACT_ATOMS: atom_id res chain seq x y z
N MET A 1 -80.64 10.19 12.96
CA MET A 1 -79.44 10.67 12.24
C MET A 1 -78.45 11.19 13.28
N LYS A 2 -77.52 10.34 13.71
CA LYS A 2 -76.10 10.23 13.29
C LYS A 2 -75.21 11.31 13.93
N LEU A 3 -74.61 10.91 15.05
CA LEU A 3 -73.51 11.55 15.76
C LEU A 3 -72.20 11.09 15.09
N THR A 4 -71.41 12.00 14.52
CA THR A 4 -70.07 11.68 14.01
C THR A 4 -69.05 12.55 14.72
N LYS A 5 -68.35 11.93 15.68
CA LYS A 5 -67.11 12.43 16.29
C LYS A 5 -65.96 12.22 15.29
N LEU A 6 -65.16 13.24 15.04
CA LEU A 6 -63.79 13.08 14.52
C LEU A 6 -62.90 14.19 15.09
N LEU A 7 -61.86 13.77 15.82
CA LEU A 7 -60.74 14.56 16.32
C LEU A 7 -59.51 13.62 16.26
N PRO A 8 -58.28 14.16 16.29
CA PRO A 8 -57.41 14.40 15.14
C PRO A 8 -56.36 13.29 14.97
N ILE A 9 -55.93 13.00 13.73
CA ILE A 9 -54.75 12.14 13.50
C ILE A 9 -53.56 13.04 13.19
N MET A 10 -52.73 13.23 14.22
CA MET A 10 -51.34 13.67 14.12
C MET A 10 -50.56 12.67 13.26
N ALA A 11 -50.16 13.08 12.05
CA ALA A 11 -49.19 12.33 11.25
C ALA A 11 -47.77 12.72 11.70
N ILE A 12 -47.25 12.02 12.71
CA ILE A 12 -45.81 12.03 12.99
C ILE A 12 -45.19 11.03 12.02
N ALA A 13 -44.66 11.54 10.90
CA ALA A 13 -43.80 10.77 10.02
C ALA A 13 -42.52 10.42 10.80
N GLY A 14 -42.50 9.24 11.41
CA GLY A 14 -41.29 8.65 11.95
C GLY A 14 -40.33 8.38 10.79
N VAL A 15 -39.40 9.32 10.57
CA VAL A 15 -38.18 9.01 9.82
C VAL A 15 -37.41 8.05 10.70
N CYS A 16 -37.67 6.76 10.51
CA CYS A 16 -36.79 5.70 10.96
C CYS A 16 -35.48 5.89 10.20
N PHE A 17 -34.57 6.69 10.75
CA PHE A 17 -33.16 6.58 10.41
C PHE A 17 -32.79 5.12 10.70
N ALA A 18 -32.57 4.34 9.64
CA ALA A 18 -31.95 3.03 9.70
C ALA A 18 -30.48 3.19 10.11
N GLY A 19 -30.26 3.70 11.31
CA GLY A 19 -28.95 3.77 11.95
C GLY A 19 -28.76 2.52 12.78
N GLN A 20 -28.65 1.35 12.17
CA GLN A 20 -28.16 0.14 12.85
C GLN A 20 -27.31 -0.74 11.92
N ALA A 21 -26.14 -1.12 12.44
CA ALA A 21 -25.25 -2.21 12.02
C ALA A 21 -24.08 -1.94 11.04
N ASN A 22 -23.32 -0.85 11.18
CA ASN A 22 -21.97 -0.76 10.58
C ASN A 22 -20.81 -0.84 11.59
N ALA A 23 -21.08 -1.17 12.85
CA ALA A 23 -20.02 -1.56 13.77
C ALA A 23 -19.48 -2.94 13.35
N ALA A 24 -18.17 -2.99 13.05
CA ALA A 24 -17.36 -4.17 12.73
C ALA A 24 -17.32 -4.67 11.27
N GLN A 25 -17.63 -3.84 10.26
CA GLN A 25 -17.19 -4.16 8.90
C GLN A 25 -15.71 -3.78 8.76
N ASP A 26 -14.85 -4.77 8.48
CA ASP A 26 -13.43 -4.53 8.23
C ASP A 26 -13.29 -3.60 7.00
N GLN A 27 -12.80 -2.38 7.24
CA GLN A 27 -12.61 -1.35 6.23
C GLN A 27 -11.71 -1.85 5.09
N LEU A 28 -10.73 -2.69 5.39
CA LEU A 28 -9.79 -3.21 4.40
C LEU A 28 -10.44 -4.21 3.44
N MET A 29 -11.56 -4.82 3.85
CA MET A 29 -12.36 -5.76 3.05
C MET A 29 -13.40 -5.07 2.17
N MET A 30 -13.69 -3.80 2.42
CA MET A 30 -14.61 -3.00 1.61
C MET A 30 -13.92 -2.48 0.34
N PRO A 31 -14.65 -2.17 -0.73
CA PRO A 31 -14.09 -1.45 -1.86
C PRO A 31 -13.43 -0.14 -1.45
N GLU A 32 -12.35 0.23 -2.15
CA GLU A 32 -11.67 1.51 -1.93
C GLU A 32 -12.68 2.67 -2.08
N GLN A 33 -12.70 3.54 -1.07
CA GLN A 33 -13.52 4.74 -1.07
C GLN A 33 -12.62 5.95 -1.25
N ALA A 34 -13.17 7.03 -1.81
CA ALA A 34 -12.46 8.29 -1.86
C ALA A 34 -12.21 8.79 -0.42
N SER A 35 -10.95 8.88 -0.04
CA SER A 35 -10.53 9.45 1.24
C SER A 35 -10.30 10.95 1.08
N ALA A 36 -10.81 11.73 2.02
CA ALA A 36 -10.33 13.10 2.19
C ALA A 36 -8.86 13.07 2.66
N PRO A 37 -8.07 14.12 2.37
CA PRO A 37 -6.73 14.26 2.96
C PRO A 37 -6.80 14.20 4.48
N MET A 38 -5.81 13.55 5.10
CA MET A 38 -5.69 13.53 6.56
C MET A 38 -5.62 14.95 7.10
N THR A 39 -6.33 15.19 8.19
CA THR A 39 -6.12 16.39 9.00
C THR A 39 -4.75 16.33 9.68
N VAL A 40 -4.21 17.48 10.07
CA VAL A 40 -2.93 17.57 10.80
C VAL A 40 -2.93 16.65 12.03
N ASN A 41 -4.01 16.64 12.80
CA ASN A 41 -4.14 15.82 14.01
C ASN A 41 -4.15 14.32 13.68
N GLU A 42 -4.81 13.90 12.60
CA GLU A 42 -4.79 12.50 12.15
C GLU A 42 -3.38 12.11 11.69
N GLN A 43 -2.69 12.98 10.99
CA GLN A 43 -1.33 12.73 10.50
C GLN A 43 -0.34 12.54 11.66
N GLU A 44 -0.46 13.31 12.74
CA GLU A 44 0.39 13.21 13.94
C GLU A 44 0.26 11.85 14.66
N VAL A 45 -0.93 11.24 14.66
CA VAL A 45 -1.18 9.97 15.35
C VAL A 45 -1.11 8.75 14.43
N SER A 46 -0.94 8.97 13.13
CA SER A 46 -0.92 7.89 12.14
C SER A 46 0.49 7.34 11.94
N LEU A 47 0.60 6.05 11.65
CA LEU A 47 1.87 5.34 11.49
C LEU A 47 2.70 5.90 10.32
N ALA A 48 3.84 6.53 10.58
CA ALA A 48 4.65 7.18 9.55
C ALA A 48 4.92 6.30 8.32
N VAL A 49 4.65 6.85 7.14
CA VAL A 49 5.00 6.24 5.85
C VAL A 49 5.61 7.35 4.97
N PRO A 50 6.85 7.17 4.47
CA PRO A 50 7.79 6.09 4.80
C PRO A 50 8.21 6.12 6.28
N SER A 51 8.33 4.95 6.92
CA SER A 51 8.90 4.85 8.27
C SER A 51 10.41 5.11 8.27
N GLU A 52 10.99 5.42 9.44
CA GLU A 52 12.45 5.57 9.58
C GLU A 52 13.21 4.29 9.20
N GLU A 53 12.63 3.11 9.46
CA GLU A 53 13.21 1.85 9.01
C GLU A 53 13.18 1.72 7.48
N VAL A 54 12.10 2.15 6.82
CA VAL A 54 12.07 2.19 5.35
C VAL A 54 13.19 3.09 4.83
N LYS A 55 13.34 4.31 5.36
CA LYS A 55 14.38 5.24 4.93
C LYS A 55 15.77 4.63 5.06
N ALA A 56 16.08 4.02 6.21
CA ALA A 56 17.36 3.34 6.42
C ALA A 56 17.60 2.19 5.44
N VAL A 57 16.59 1.35 5.20
CA VAL A 57 16.70 0.20 4.29
C VAL A 57 16.82 0.64 2.82
N VAL A 58 16.11 1.70 2.42
CA VAL A 58 16.21 2.26 1.06
C VAL A 58 17.61 2.83 0.84
N SER A 59 18.16 3.54 1.82
CA SER A 59 19.52 4.07 1.75
C SER A 59 20.57 2.96 1.64
N GLU A 60 20.46 1.89 2.45
CA GLU A 60 21.31 0.70 2.35
C GLU A 60 21.19 0.04 0.97
N PHE A 61 19.96 -0.13 0.48
CA PHE A 61 19.68 -0.74 -0.81
C PHE A 61 20.22 0.08 -1.98
N ALA A 62 20.10 1.40 -1.94
CA ALA A 62 20.64 2.30 -2.95
C ALA A 62 22.17 2.23 -3.02
N ALA A 63 22.85 2.19 -1.87
CA ALA A 63 24.29 1.96 -1.79
C ALA A 63 24.69 0.57 -2.31
N PHE A 64 23.91 -0.46 -1.98
CA PHE A 64 24.15 -1.84 -2.42
C PHE A 64 23.99 -1.99 -3.95
N GLN A 65 23.02 -1.28 -4.54
CA GLN A 65 22.74 -1.27 -5.98
C GLN A 65 23.94 -0.78 -6.81
N LEU A 66 24.63 0.27 -6.36
CA LEU A 66 25.80 0.82 -7.07
C LEU A 66 26.97 -0.17 -7.16
N ASN A 67 27.07 -1.08 -6.19
CA ASN A 67 28.18 -2.02 -6.08
C ASN A 67 27.88 -3.39 -6.74
N GLN A 68 26.77 -3.52 -7.48
CA GLN A 68 26.39 -4.80 -8.05
C GLN A 68 27.29 -5.19 -9.24
N PRO A 69 27.99 -6.35 -9.16
CA PRO A 69 28.88 -6.75 -10.22
C PRO A 69 28.10 -7.36 -11.40
N ASN A 70 28.53 -7.03 -12.61
CA ASN A 70 27.99 -7.57 -13.86
C ASN A 70 28.65 -8.93 -14.18
N THR A 71 28.13 -10.00 -13.58
CA THR A 71 28.77 -11.34 -13.61
C THR A 71 28.07 -12.35 -14.51
N GLY A 72 27.11 -11.94 -15.36
CA GLY A 72 26.35 -12.90 -16.17
C GLY A 72 25.49 -12.24 -17.26
N ARG A 73 24.46 -12.98 -17.72
CA ARG A 73 23.58 -12.59 -18.84
C ARG A 73 22.71 -11.37 -18.55
N VAL A 74 22.41 -11.10 -17.28
CA VAL A 74 21.74 -9.88 -16.81
C VAL A 74 22.71 -9.07 -15.95
N SER A 75 22.59 -7.75 -15.96
CA SER A 75 23.41 -6.90 -15.09
C SER A 75 23.14 -7.21 -13.62
N GLY A 76 24.13 -6.95 -12.75
CA GLY A 76 23.95 -7.13 -11.32
C GLY A 76 22.82 -6.25 -10.76
N GLN A 77 22.70 -5.05 -11.31
CA GLN A 77 21.65 -4.09 -10.98
C GLN A 77 20.25 -4.57 -11.41
N GLU A 78 20.14 -5.10 -12.63
CA GLU A 78 18.88 -5.70 -13.11
C GLU A 78 18.50 -6.93 -12.29
N ARG A 79 19.49 -7.76 -11.93
CA ARG A 79 19.28 -8.91 -11.03
C ARG A 79 18.73 -8.46 -9.68
N LEU A 80 19.28 -7.40 -9.10
CA LEU A 80 18.83 -6.87 -7.81
C LEU A 80 17.40 -6.30 -7.90
N ALA A 81 17.11 -5.50 -8.93
CA ALA A 81 15.78 -4.96 -9.19
C ALA A 81 14.73 -6.08 -9.37
N ASN A 82 15.08 -7.14 -10.12
CA ASN A 82 14.23 -8.32 -10.28
C ASN A 82 13.97 -9.04 -8.95
N ASN A 83 14.98 -9.13 -8.07
CA ASN A 83 14.81 -9.71 -6.74
C ASN A 83 13.92 -8.86 -5.84
N ALA A 84 14.07 -7.53 -5.85
CA ALA A 84 13.20 -6.63 -5.10
C ALA A 84 11.74 -6.84 -5.51
N LEU A 85 11.45 -6.85 -6.82
CA LEU A 85 10.11 -7.13 -7.32
C LEU A 85 9.58 -8.53 -6.96
N TYR A 86 10.44 -9.55 -7.02
CA TYR A 86 10.05 -10.90 -6.62
C TYR A 86 9.61 -10.95 -5.16
N TYR A 87 10.44 -10.44 -4.24
CA TYR A 87 10.13 -10.50 -2.81
C TYR A 87 9.01 -9.55 -2.39
N MET A 88 8.86 -8.42 -3.09
CA MET A 88 7.69 -7.56 -2.91
C MET A 88 6.40 -8.30 -3.28
N ASN A 89 6.39 -9.03 -4.40
CA ASN A 89 5.24 -9.84 -4.80
C ASN A 89 4.97 -11.00 -3.81
N VAL A 90 6.01 -11.63 -3.27
CA VAL A 90 5.87 -12.65 -2.20
C VAL A 90 5.14 -12.06 -1.00
N ARG A 91 5.60 -10.90 -0.51
CA ARG A 91 5.01 -10.26 0.69
C ARG A 91 3.58 -9.77 0.42
N ARG A 92 3.35 -9.16 -0.74
CA ARG A 92 2.02 -8.78 -1.23
C ARG A 92 1.04 -9.95 -1.27
N SER A 93 1.43 -11.04 -1.93
CA SER A 93 0.61 -12.24 -2.09
C SER A 93 0.29 -12.87 -0.74
N TRP A 94 1.26 -12.86 0.17
CA TRP A 94 1.05 -13.33 1.54
C TRP A 94 -0.01 -12.50 2.28
N TYR A 95 0.05 -11.16 2.23
CA TYR A 95 -0.98 -10.30 2.83
C TYR A 95 -2.38 -10.56 2.24
N ILE A 96 -2.49 -10.59 0.91
CA ILE A 96 -3.75 -10.85 0.21
C ILE A 96 -4.35 -12.20 0.60
N THR A 97 -3.53 -13.24 0.65
CA THR A 97 -4.00 -14.61 0.92
C THR A 97 -4.34 -14.80 2.40
N SER A 98 -3.50 -14.31 3.32
CA SER A 98 -3.70 -14.46 4.77
C SER A 98 -4.95 -13.76 5.28
N HIS A 99 -5.28 -12.59 4.72
CA HIS A 99 -6.47 -11.80 5.09
C HIS A 99 -7.69 -12.10 4.22
N ARG A 100 -7.54 -12.98 3.21
CA ARG A 100 -8.58 -13.36 2.26
C ARG A 100 -9.18 -12.15 1.52
N TYR A 101 -8.35 -11.16 1.23
CA TYR A 101 -8.75 -9.93 0.54
C TYR A 101 -9.38 -10.22 -0.83
N LYS A 102 -10.59 -9.72 -1.05
CA LYS A 102 -11.32 -9.84 -2.32
C LYS A 102 -10.67 -9.01 -3.42
N LYS A 103 -10.97 -9.32 -4.68
CA LYS A 103 -10.40 -8.62 -5.86
C LYS A 103 -10.58 -7.11 -5.79
N ASP A 104 -11.74 -6.67 -5.31
CA ASP A 104 -12.16 -5.29 -5.19
C ASP A 104 -11.91 -4.68 -3.82
N SER A 105 -11.40 -5.45 -2.85
CA SER A 105 -11.13 -4.94 -1.50
C SER A 105 -10.03 -3.87 -1.51
N TYR A 106 -10.19 -2.87 -0.65
CA TYR A 106 -9.32 -1.70 -0.55
C TYR A 106 -7.86 -2.12 -0.35
N ALA A 107 -7.59 -3.00 0.61
CA ALA A 107 -6.22 -3.43 0.87
C ALA A 107 -5.59 -4.09 -0.35
N ARG A 108 -6.30 -4.97 -1.04
CA ARG A 108 -5.77 -5.59 -2.26
C ARG A 108 -5.46 -4.57 -3.34
N VAL A 109 -6.39 -3.67 -3.62
CA VAL A 109 -6.23 -2.65 -4.66
C VAL A 109 -5.03 -1.76 -4.35
N ALA A 110 -4.86 -1.33 -3.10
CA ALA A 110 -3.73 -0.50 -2.67
C ALA A 110 -2.39 -1.25 -2.78
N LEU A 111 -2.31 -2.50 -2.30
CA LEU A 111 -1.09 -3.30 -2.36
C LEU A 111 -0.71 -3.67 -3.81
N ASP A 112 -1.70 -3.92 -4.67
CA ASP A 112 -1.50 -4.17 -6.10
C ASP A 112 -1.01 -2.90 -6.82
N ARG A 113 -1.63 -1.74 -6.57
CA ARG A 113 -1.22 -0.45 -7.12
C ARG A 113 0.23 -0.10 -6.77
N MET A 114 0.59 -0.20 -5.49
CA MET A 114 1.96 0.10 -5.06
C MET A 114 2.98 -0.85 -5.70
N TYR A 115 2.66 -2.15 -5.81
CA TYR A 115 3.53 -3.08 -6.52
C TYR A 115 3.72 -2.72 -7.99
N LEU A 116 2.66 -2.28 -8.67
CA LEU A 116 2.75 -1.85 -10.07
C LEU A 116 3.60 -0.59 -10.22
N ASP A 117 3.43 0.41 -9.36
CA ASP A 117 4.28 1.61 -9.37
C ASP A 117 5.77 1.26 -9.15
N TYR A 118 6.08 0.34 -8.22
CA TYR A 118 7.44 -0.16 -8.06
C TYR A 118 7.94 -0.97 -9.24
N LYS A 119 7.07 -1.77 -9.87
CA LYS A 119 7.39 -2.53 -11.08
C LYS A 119 7.77 -1.58 -12.21
N ASP A 120 7.01 -0.51 -12.42
CA ASP A 120 7.29 0.47 -13.46
C ASP A 120 8.62 1.18 -13.21
N PHE A 121 8.91 1.55 -11.96
CA PHE A 121 10.21 2.08 -11.56
C PHE A 121 11.36 1.09 -11.84
N PHE A 122 11.32 -0.10 -11.24
CA PHE A 122 12.42 -1.07 -11.33
C PHE A 122 12.64 -1.64 -12.74
N LYS A 123 11.63 -1.57 -13.63
CA LYS A 123 11.74 -2.01 -15.03
C LYS A 123 12.12 -0.88 -15.98
N ASN A 124 12.16 0.36 -15.52
CA ASN A 124 12.58 1.48 -16.34
C ASN A 124 14.11 1.44 -16.57
N PRO A 125 14.61 1.34 -17.81
CA PRO A 125 16.04 1.31 -18.09
C PRO A 125 16.80 2.54 -17.58
N ALA A 126 16.15 3.71 -17.55
CA ALA A 126 16.75 4.95 -17.08
C ALA A 126 17.12 4.93 -15.59
N VAL A 127 16.47 4.06 -14.80
CA VAL A 127 16.73 3.93 -13.36
C VAL A 127 18.16 3.46 -13.06
N SER A 128 18.80 2.73 -13.98
CA SER A 128 20.21 2.34 -13.86
C SER A 128 21.20 3.52 -13.93
N GLN A 129 20.75 4.68 -14.41
CA GLN A 129 21.56 5.88 -14.61
C GLN A 129 21.37 6.92 -13.50
N LEU A 130 20.46 6.67 -12.55
CA LEU A 130 20.22 7.58 -11.44
C LEU A 130 21.41 7.62 -10.50
N SER A 131 21.66 8.81 -9.93
CA SER A 131 22.52 8.91 -8.75
C SER A 131 21.90 8.17 -7.57
N GLN A 132 22.71 7.86 -6.55
CA GLN A 132 22.22 7.22 -5.33
C GLN A 132 21.05 7.99 -4.70
N ALA A 133 21.17 9.31 -4.62
CA ALA A 133 20.17 10.18 -3.99
C ALA A 133 18.86 10.20 -4.78
N GLU A 134 18.92 10.26 -6.12
CA GLU A 134 17.72 10.21 -6.97
C GLU A 134 17.04 8.83 -6.88
N TYR A 135 17.83 7.76 -6.85
CA TYR A 135 17.33 6.40 -6.71
C TYR A 135 16.61 6.19 -5.37
N GLU A 136 17.23 6.63 -4.27
CA GLU A 136 16.64 6.62 -2.93
C GLU A 136 15.34 7.45 -2.88
N SER A 137 15.40 8.69 -3.36
CA SER A 137 14.25 9.60 -3.35
C SER A 137 13.07 9.04 -4.14
N GLN A 138 13.30 8.45 -5.32
CA GLN A 138 12.22 7.90 -6.14
C GLN A 138 11.59 6.65 -5.51
N ILE A 139 12.37 5.78 -4.85
CA ILE A 139 11.82 4.62 -4.13
C ILE A 139 10.90 5.08 -2.98
N LEU A 140 11.31 6.11 -2.23
CA LEU A 140 10.52 6.66 -1.13
C LEU A 140 9.26 7.37 -1.63
N ALA A 141 9.38 8.15 -2.71
CA ALA A 141 8.26 8.89 -3.30
C ALA A 141 7.14 7.96 -3.80
N ILE A 142 7.47 6.76 -4.29
CA ILE A 142 6.45 5.75 -4.68
C ILE A 142 5.62 5.32 -3.48
N LEU A 143 6.28 5.04 -2.34
CA LEU A 143 5.58 4.62 -1.11
C LEU A 143 4.73 5.77 -0.55
N GLU A 144 5.28 6.98 -0.51
CA GLU A 144 4.57 8.19 -0.07
C GLU A 144 3.31 8.45 -0.92
N LYS A 145 3.46 8.49 -2.25
CA LYS A 145 2.33 8.65 -3.18
C LYS A 145 1.22 7.61 -2.96
N ASN A 146 1.60 6.35 -2.70
CA ASN A 146 0.63 5.28 -2.51
C ASN A 146 -0.01 5.28 -1.10
N THR A 147 0.40 6.17 -0.20
CA THR A 147 -0.10 6.24 1.19
C THR A 147 -0.54 7.63 1.66
N GLU A 148 -0.42 8.67 0.82
CA GLU A 148 -0.70 10.07 1.15
C GLU A 148 -2.06 10.29 1.84
N ASN A 149 -3.12 9.63 1.34
CA ASN A 149 -4.49 9.77 1.86
C ASN A 149 -4.99 8.48 2.54
N MET A 150 -4.07 7.68 3.08
CA MET A 150 -4.37 6.41 3.72
C MET A 150 -4.39 6.56 5.24
N ASN A 151 -5.60 6.61 5.83
CA ASN A 151 -5.77 6.77 7.28
C ASN A 151 -5.68 5.42 8.03
N ASN A 152 -5.67 4.30 7.31
CA ASN A 152 -5.64 2.97 7.92
C ASN A 152 -4.20 2.54 8.27
N ASN A 153 -3.87 2.56 9.57
CA ASN A 153 -2.53 2.23 10.06
C ASN A 153 -2.08 0.79 9.79
N GLU A 154 -2.99 -0.17 9.68
CA GLU A 154 -2.65 -1.55 9.35
C GLU A 154 -2.15 -1.65 7.90
N LEU A 155 -2.84 -1.01 6.96
CA LEU A 155 -2.42 -0.99 5.57
C LEU A 155 -1.12 -0.18 5.38
N ARG A 156 -0.97 0.96 6.07
CA ARG A 156 0.28 1.73 6.12
C ARG A 156 1.45 0.87 6.61
N PHE A 157 1.24 0.08 7.67
CA PHE A 157 2.22 -0.86 8.18
C PHE A 157 2.59 -1.92 7.12
N TYR A 158 1.60 -2.55 6.47
CA TYR A 158 1.85 -3.53 5.41
C TYR A 158 2.64 -2.97 4.23
N MET A 159 2.44 -1.70 3.89
CA MET A 159 3.14 -1.05 2.79
C MET A 159 4.60 -0.73 3.13
N ASN A 160 4.87 -0.22 4.35
CA ASN A 160 6.24 -0.11 4.86
C ASN A 160 6.94 -1.49 4.86
N GLU A 161 6.26 -2.51 5.39
CA GLU A 161 6.79 -3.88 5.49
C GLU A 161 7.08 -4.51 4.12
N MET A 162 6.22 -4.27 3.13
CA MET A 162 6.47 -4.74 1.76
C MET A 162 7.78 -4.18 1.21
N VAL A 163 8.06 -2.89 1.41
CA VAL A 163 9.31 -2.27 0.98
C VAL A 163 10.48 -2.84 1.77
N ILE A 164 10.44 -2.79 3.11
CA ILE A 164 11.52 -3.29 3.98
C ILE A 164 11.87 -4.75 3.66
N TYR A 165 10.87 -5.62 3.65
CA TYR A 165 11.06 -7.05 3.38
C TYR A 165 11.66 -7.27 2.00
N SER A 166 11.12 -6.62 0.98
CA SER A 166 11.56 -6.84 -0.40
C SER A 166 13.03 -6.46 -0.62
N LEU A 167 13.45 -5.30 -0.12
CA LEU A 167 14.79 -4.78 -0.30
C LEU A 167 15.81 -5.59 0.51
N LYS A 168 15.52 -5.90 1.78
CA LYS A 168 16.37 -6.76 2.61
C LYS A 168 16.57 -8.15 2.00
N GLN A 169 15.50 -8.77 1.50
CA GLN A 169 15.61 -10.09 0.88
C GLN A 169 16.35 -10.03 -0.45
N ALA A 170 16.16 -8.96 -1.23
CA ALA A 170 16.85 -8.78 -2.50
C ALA A 170 18.37 -8.69 -2.34
N MET A 171 18.86 -7.98 -1.32
CA MET A 171 20.29 -7.87 -1.02
C MET A 171 20.89 -9.21 -0.54
N ARG A 172 20.09 -10.05 0.14
CA ARG A 172 20.53 -11.37 0.63
C ARG A 172 20.47 -12.46 -0.44
N ALA A 173 19.70 -12.27 -1.50
CA ALA A 173 19.48 -13.28 -2.52
C ALA A 173 20.69 -13.44 -3.45
N LYS A 174 21.26 -14.65 -3.50
CA LYS A 174 22.43 -14.96 -4.34
C LYS A 174 22.15 -14.93 -5.85
N HIS A 175 20.89 -15.13 -6.28
CA HIS A 175 20.49 -15.18 -7.69
C HIS A 175 19.12 -14.51 -7.91
N ALA A 176 18.87 -13.97 -9.12
CA ALA A 176 17.54 -13.54 -9.53
C ALA A 176 16.62 -14.76 -9.62
N LYS A 177 15.61 -14.85 -8.76
CA LYS A 177 14.49 -15.78 -9.00
C LYS A 177 13.56 -15.09 -10.00
N HIS A 178 13.40 -15.69 -11.19
CA HIS A 178 12.55 -15.11 -12.22
C HIS A 178 11.13 -14.92 -11.71
N VAL A 179 10.64 -13.67 -11.76
CA VAL A 179 9.21 -13.38 -11.79
C VAL A 179 8.74 -13.82 -13.18
N ARG A 180 8.04 -14.95 -13.25
CA ARG A 180 7.37 -15.40 -14.48
C ARG A 180 6.23 -14.46 -14.83
#